data_AF-A0A5E4M6K3-F1
#
_entry.id   AF-A0A5E4M6K3-F1
#
_cell.length_a   1.000
_cell.length_b   1.000
_cell.length_c   1.000
_cell.angle_alpha   90.00
_cell.angle_beta   90.00
_cell.angle_gamma   90.00
#
_symmetry.space_group_name_H-M   'P 1'
#
loop_
_entity.id
_entity.type
_entity.pdbx_description
1 polymer ?
#
loop_
_entity_poly.entity_id
_entity_poly.type
_entity_poly.pdbx_seq_one_letter_code
_entity_poly.pdbx_strand_id
1 'polypeptide(L)' 'MGTPKGPTSSEAFTAFETGLEWFEKQAECCPTQLLLLKRLRDLAAGKRVAAHRQIKIDNFVKKI' A
#
# COMPACT_ATOMS: atom_id res chain seq x y z
N MET A 1 5.45 -11.98 26.90
CA MET A 1 6.02 -11.17 25.82
C MET A 1 4.94 -11.00 24.76
N GLY A 2 4.44 -9.78 24.55
CA GLY A 2 3.42 -9.51 23.53
C GLY A 2 4.04 -9.61 22.14
N THR A 3 3.33 -10.22 21.19
CA THR A 3 3.75 -10.27 19.78
C THR A 3 4.00 -8.85 19.26
N PRO A 4 5.13 -8.58 18.58
CA PRO A 4 5.38 -7.25 18.01
C PRO A 4 4.24 -6.90 17.06
N LYS A 5 3.59 -5.75 17.33
CA LYS A 5 2.54 -5.23 16.47
C LYS A 5 3.19 -4.81 15.16
N GLY A 6 2.85 -5.51 14.07
CA GLY A 6 3.34 -5.17 12.73
C GLY A 6 2.92 -3.74 12.32
N PRO A 7 3.55 -3.19 11.26
CA PRO A 7 3.25 -1.84 10.80
C PRO A 7 1.79 -1.72 10.38
N THR A 8 1.20 -0.56 10.65
CA THR A 8 -0.10 -0.19 10.11
C THR A 8 -0.02 -0.14 8.58
N SER A 9 -1.16 -0.26 7.90
CA SER A 9 -1.19 -0.17 6.44
C SER A 9 -0.74 1.20 5.91
N SER A 10 -0.72 2.25 6.75
CA SER A 10 -0.17 3.56 6.36
C SER A 10 1.35 3.54 6.43
N GLU A 11 1.92 3.07 7.55
CA GLU A 11 3.38 2.97 7.74
C GLU A 11 4.02 2.06 6.69
N ALA A 12 3.40 0.90 6.41
CA ALA A 12 3.88 -0.01 5.38
C ALA A 12 3.83 0.63 3.98
N PHE A 13 2.82 1.44 3.68
CA PHE A 13 2.70 2.11 2.38
C PHE A 13 3.77 3.21 2.23
N THR A 14 3.93 4.07 3.24
CA THR A 14 4.96 5.11 3.24
C THR A 14 6.36 4.51 3.12
N ALA A 15 6.67 3.44 3.87
CA ALA A 15 7.95 2.76 3.75
C ALA A 15 8.18 2.20 2.33
N PHE A 16 7.14 1.67 1.70
CA PHE A 16 7.22 1.17 0.32
C PHE A 16 7.47 2.29 -0.69
N GLU A 17 6.83 3.45 -0.53
CA GLU A 17 7.08 4.63 -1.37
C GLU A 17 8.51 5.15 -1.23
N THR A 18 9.01 5.28 0.00
CA THR A 18 10.40 5.67 0.25
C THR A 18 11.39 4.68 -0.38
N GLY A 19 11.11 3.38 -0.26
CA GLY A 19 11.95 2.35 -0.88
C GLY A 19 11.95 2.40 -2.41
N LEU A 20 10.80 2.72 -3.03
CA LEU A 20 10.69 2.93 -4.47
C LEU A 20 11.52 4.15 -4.92
N GLU A 21 11.39 5.29 -4.26
CA GLU A 21 12.15 6.50 -4.58
C GLU A 21 13.66 6.29 -4.46
N TRP A 22 14.08 5.51 -3.45
CA TRP A 22 15.47 5.13 -3.29
C TRP A 22 15.93 4.21 -4.43
N PHE A 23 15.14 3.20 -4.78
CA PHE A 23 15.47 2.22 -5.82
C PHE A 23 15.62 2.88 -7.20
N GLU A 24 14.75 3.86 -7.52
CA GLU A 24 14.81 4.64 -8.76
C GLU A 24 16.14 5.36 -8.99
N LYS A 25 16.84 5.72 -7.91
CA LYS A 25 18.10 6.48 -7.96
C LYS A 25 19.32 5.57 -8.03
N GLN A 26 19.15 4.25 -7.92
CA GLN A 26 20.28 3.32 -7.96
C GLN A 26 20.75 3.10 -9.40
N ALA A 27 22.08 2.99 -9.59
CA ALA A 27 22.68 2.77 -10.91
C ALA A 27 22.22 1.44 -11.54
N GLU A 28 21.86 0.46 -10.72
CA GLU A 28 21.39 -0.87 -11.11
C GLU A 28 19.87 -0.93 -11.30
N CYS A 29 19.18 0.21 -11.25
CA CYS A 29 17.72 0.26 -11.38
C CYS A 29 17.28 -0.31 -12.73
N CYS A 30 16.70 -1.51 -12.70
CA CYS A 30 16.08 -2.13 -13.86
C CYS A 30 14.67 -1.56 -14.08
N PRO A 31 14.38 -0.88 -15.20
CA PRO A 31 13.08 -0.26 -15.44
C PRO A 31 11.89 -1.24 -15.35
N THR A 32 12.09 -2.48 -15.78
CA THR A 32 11.08 -3.54 -15.70
C THR A 32 10.76 -3.90 -14.26
N GLN A 33 11.78 -4.06 -13.40
CA GLN A 33 11.58 -4.35 -11.99
C GLN A 33 10.90 -3.19 -11.27
N LEU A 34 11.32 -1.96 -11.56
CA LEU A 34 10.70 -0.74 -11.04
C LEU A 34 9.21 -0.65 -11.42
N LEU A 35 8.87 -0.92 -12.68
CA LEU A 35 7.49 -0.94 -13.15
C LEU A 35 6.64 -1.97 -12.40
N LEU A 36 7.17 -3.17 -12.16
CA LEU A 36 6.49 -4.21 -11.41
C LEU A 36 6.23 -3.79 -9.94
N LEU A 37 7.22 -3.16 -9.29
CA LEU A 37 7.06 -2.65 -7.92
C LEU A 37 6.02 -1.52 -7.85
N LYS A 38 6.01 -0.60 -8.80
CA LYS A 38 4.96 0.45 -8.90
C LYS A 38 3.57 -0.15 -9.08
N ARG A 39 3.44 -1.17 -9.94
CA ARG A 39 2.16 -1.86 -10.13
C ARG A 39 1.69 -2.55 -8.84
N LEU A 40 2.60 -3.12 -8.05
CA LEU A 40 2.28 -3.72 -6.77
C LEU A 40 1.75 -2.67 -5.77
N ARG A 41 2.41 -1.51 -5.68
CA ARG A 41 1.92 -0.35 -4.89
C ARG A 41 0.51 0.04 -5.29
N ASP A 42 0.27 0.22 -6.58
CA ASP A 42 -1.01 0.71 -7.10
C ASP A 42 -2.13 -0.31 -6.82
N LEU A 43 -1.83 -1.60 -6.94
CA LEU A 43 -2.76 -2.68 -6.58
C LEU A 43 -3.11 -2.66 -5.09
N ALA A 44 -2.12 -2.46 -4.21
CA ALA A 44 -2.34 -2.35 -2.78
C ALA A 44 -3.17 -1.11 -2.41
N ALA A 45 -2.89 0.04 -3.04
CA ALA A 45 -3.66 1.27 -2.88
C ALA A 45 -5.11 1.09 -3.35
N GLY A 46 -5.32 0.46 -4.51
CA GLY A 46 -6.65 0.16 -5.05
C GLY A 46 -7.49 -0.71 -4.11
N LYS A 47 -6.89 -1.77 -3.55
CA LYS A 47 -7.55 -2.63 -2.55
C LYS A 47 -7.95 -1.85 -1.29
N ARG A 48 -7.09 -0.96 -0.80
CA ARG A 48 -7.41 -0.07 0.34
C ARG A 48 -8.61 0.83 0.04
N VAL A 49 -8.63 1.46 -1.13
CA VAL A 49 -9.74 2.35 -1.53
C VAL A 49 -11.04 1.57 -1.65
N ALA A 50 -11.02 0.40 -2.28
CA ALA A 50 -12.19 -0.47 -2.42
C ALA A 50 -12.73 -0.92 -1.05
N ALA A 51 -11.84 -1.38 -0.15
CA ALA A 51 -12.23 -1.77 1.20
C ALA A 51 -12.83 -0.59 1.99
N HIS A 52 -12.23 0.60 1.87
CA HIS A 52 -12.74 1.79 2.55
C HIS A 52 -14.13 2.21 2.02
N ARG A 53 -14.37 2.09 0.71
CA ARG A 53 -15.71 2.30 0.11
C ARG A 53 -16.72 1.28 0.62
N GLN A 54 -16.34 0.00 0.67
CA GLN A 54 -17.21 -1.07 1.17
C GLN A 54 -17.62 -0.83 2.63
N ILE A 55 -16.68 -0.45 3.50
CA ILE A 55 -16.96 -0.12 4.90
C ILE A 55 -17.93 1.06 5.01
N LYS A 56 -17.77 2.10 4.18
CA LYS A 56 -18.71 3.24 4.18
C LYS A 56 -20.12 2.83 3.78
N ILE A 57 -20.27 1.99 2.74
CA ILE A 57 -21.58 1.50 2.30
C ILE A 57 -22.22 0.63 3.38
N ASP A 58 -21.46 -0.33 3.93
CA ASP A 58 -21.93 -1.20 5.02
C ASP A 58 -22.41 -0.39 6.23
N ASN A 59 -21.64 0.63 6.64
CA ASN A 59 -22.01 1.53 7.73
C ASN A 59 -23.26 2.38 7.42
N PHE A 60 -23.47 2.76 6.16
CA PHE A 60 -24.67 3.49 5.74
C PHE A 60 -25.91 2.58 5.78
N VAL A 61 -25.81 1.37 5.23
CA VAL A 61 -26.89 0.38 5.24
C VAL A 61 -27.27 0.00 6.67
N LYS A 62 -26.29 -0.20 7.57
CA LYS A 62 -26.54 -0.51 8.99
C LYS A 62 -27.17 0.63 9.80
N LYS A 63 -27.18 1.85 9.27
CA LYS A 63 -27.79 3.03 9.92
C LYS A 63 -29.23 3.28 9.49
N ILE A 64 -29.72 2.56 8.48
CA ILE A 64 -31.13 2.54 8.05
C ILE A 64 -31.83 1.42 8.79
#